data_AF-A0A1X0A554-F1
#
_entry.id   AF-A0A1X0A554-F1
#
_cell.length_a   1.000
_cell.length_b   1.000
_cell.length_c   1.000
_cell.angle_alpha   90.00
_cell.angle_beta   90.00
_cell.angle_gamma   90.00
#
_symmetry.space_group_name_H-M   'P 1'
#
loop_
_entity.id
_entity.type
_entity.pdbx_description
1 polymer ?
#
loop_
_entity_poly.entity_id
_entity_poly.type
_entity_poly.pdbx_seq_one_letter_code
_entity_poly.pdbx_strand_id
1 'polypeptide(L)'
;MTAIDYDDLDVARALVGDGVPSKSALPAVWWLTTDPNQIDAYDRWQAAYTDHLERVRVLAESIGLELTDAYISIFAKSSTILGFRVPARMEYRRPGDPDYLPVPDGWRIDSKTGRLVPSRRTKADRESQANKDFAAITDVPNVRNYVTGLPDSIYLDDRDCGGTMYAVNYRRGESCLWAYSGGDPDRQSGSDRRQAVIDDSVWHRMKLSILAALMEEKADRTEAGV
;
A
#
# COMPACT_ATOMS: atom_id res chain seq x y z
N MET A 1 20.35 2.21 26.34
CA MET A 1 18.94 1.86 26.01
C MET A 1 18.56 0.69 26.87
N THR A 2 17.54 0.83 27.70
CA THR A 2 16.90 -0.30 28.39
C THR A 2 16.33 -1.23 27.32
N ALA A 3 16.59 -2.54 27.41
CA ALA A 3 15.98 -3.51 26.50
C ALA A 3 14.46 -3.41 26.66
N ILE A 4 13.75 -3.16 25.55
CA ILE A 4 12.30 -3.16 25.54
C ILE A 4 11.85 -4.61 25.67
N ASP A 5 11.02 -4.91 26.68
CA ASP A 5 10.43 -6.24 26.82
C ASP A 5 9.25 -6.37 25.86
N TYR A 6 9.57 -6.79 24.63
CA TYR A 6 8.61 -7.00 23.56
C TYR A 6 7.63 -8.16 23.83
N ASP A 7 7.82 -8.94 24.90
CA ASP A 7 6.88 -9.98 25.31
C ASP A 7 5.78 -9.48 26.26
N ASP A 8 5.87 -8.24 26.73
CA ASP A 8 4.89 -7.62 27.62
C ASP A 8 3.78 -6.91 26.83
N LEU A 9 2.53 -7.28 27.12
CA LEU A 9 1.34 -6.67 26.52
C LEU A 9 1.21 -5.19 26.87
N ASP A 10 1.57 -4.77 28.09
CA ASP A 10 1.45 -3.38 28.53
C ASP A 10 2.44 -2.49 27.77
N VAL A 11 3.65 -3.00 27.54
CA VAL A 11 4.67 -2.34 26.72
C VAL A 11 4.19 -2.23 25.26
N ALA A 12 3.70 -3.33 24.68
CA ALA A 12 3.18 -3.31 23.32
C ALA A 12 1.98 -2.36 23.17
N ARG A 13 1.09 -2.31 24.16
CA ARG A 13 -0.06 -1.39 24.20
C ARG A 13 0.40 0.07 24.19
N ALA A 14 1.37 0.43 25.03
CA ALA A 14 1.92 1.79 25.08
C ALA A 14 2.63 2.20 23.78
N LEU A 15 3.27 1.25 23.09
CA LEU A 15 3.96 1.54 21.83
C LEU A 15 3.00 1.70 20.66
N VAL A 16 2.01 0.79 20.54
CA VAL A 16 1.11 0.74 19.39
C VAL A 16 -0.07 1.70 19.53
N GLY A 17 -0.53 1.95 20.76
CA GLY A 17 -1.74 2.73 21.03
C GLY A 17 -2.96 2.15 20.29
N ASP A 18 -3.78 3.01 19.71
CA ASP A 18 -4.94 2.59 18.89
C ASP A 18 -4.58 2.25 17.42
N GLY A 19 -3.31 2.06 17.09
CA GLY A 19 -2.84 1.79 15.72
C GLY A 19 -3.27 0.42 15.14
N VAL A 20 -3.77 -0.51 15.97
CA VAL A 20 -4.25 -1.84 15.52
C VAL A 20 -5.66 -1.78 14.92
N PRO A 21 -6.00 -2.64 13.94
CA PRO A 21 -7.39 -2.78 13.48
C PRO A 21 -8.24 -3.50 14.54
N SER A 22 -9.50 -3.08 14.74
CA SER A 22 -10.41 -3.76 15.68
C SER A 22 -11.07 -5.01 15.09
N LYS A 23 -11.22 -5.09 13.76
CA LYS A 23 -11.84 -6.23 13.06
C LYS A 23 -11.01 -6.58 11.83
N SER A 24 -10.12 -7.57 11.96
CA SER A 24 -9.31 -8.10 10.86
C SER A 24 -8.86 -9.53 11.16
N ALA A 25 -8.47 -10.27 10.12
CA ALA A 25 -7.81 -11.55 10.32
C ALA A 25 -6.41 -11.32 10.93
N LEU A 26 -6.02 -12.17 11.87
CA LEU A 26 -4.66 -12.14 12.41
C LEU A 26 -3.65 -12.47 11.30
N PRO A 27 -2.53 -11.73 11.20
CA PRO A 27 -1.43 -12.11 10.34
C PRO A 27 -0.77 -13.39 10.86
N ALA A 28 0.06 -14.02 10.02
CA ALA A 28 0.87 -15.16 10.46
C ALA A 28 2.06 -14.70 11.33
N VAL A 29 2.50 -13.47 11.15
CA VAL A 29 3.64 -12.89 11.85
C VAL A 29 3.55 -11.37 11.85
N TRP A 30 4.07 -10.76 12.91
CA TRP A 30 4.23 -9.31 13.02
C TRP A 30 5.50 -8.93 13.77
N TRP A 31 5.95 -7.71 13.53
CA TRP A 31 7.17 -7.14 14.10
C TRP A 31 6.92 -5.71 14.60
N LEU A 32 7.70 -5.30 15.58
CA LEU A 32 7.78 -3.92 16.06
C LEU A 32 9.20 -3.37 15.89
N THR A 33 9.29 -2.07 15.62
CA THR A 33 10.51 -1.31 15.76
C THR A 33 10.23 0.03 16.42
N THR A 34 11.15 0.46 17.27
CA THR A 34 11.20 1.81 17.85
C THR A 34 12.41 2.59 17.34
N ASP A 35 13.10 2.08 16.31
CA ASP A 35 14.21 2.79 15.67
C ASP A 35 13.70 4.10 15.06
N PRO A 36 14.19 5.27 15.53
CA PRO A 36 13.75 6.57 15.01
C PRO A 36 13.98 6.70 13.51
N ASN A 37 14.99 6.05 12.93
CA ASN A 37 15.24 6.12 11.50
C ASN A 37 14.13 5.45 10.69
N GLN A 38 13.60 4.32 11.18
CA GLN A 38 12.50 3.61 10.51
C GLN A 38 11.17 4.38 10.65
N ILE A 39 10.94 4.97 11.82
CA ILE A 39 9.77 5.84 12.08
C ILE A 39 9.82 7.06 11.15
N ASP A 40 10.94 7.79 11.13
CA ASP A 40 11.12 8.96 10.27
C ASP A 40 11.00 8.59 8.78
N ALA A 41 11.50 7.41 8.38
CA ALA A 41 11.36 6.93 7.01
C ALA A 41 9.90 6.66 6.63
N TYR A 42 9.14 6.05 7.53
CA TYR A 42 7.71 5.84 7.33
C TYR A 42 6.96 7.18 7.24
N ASP A 43 7.25 8.12 8.12
CA ASP A 43 6.59 9.42 8.14
C ASP A 43 6.88 10.23 6.86
N ARG A 44 8.13 10.17 6.36
CA ARG A 44 8.49 10.72 5.03
C ARG A 44 7.73 10.04 3.89
N TRP A 45 7.59 8.71 3.92
CA TRP A 45 6.79 7.99 2.93
C TRP A 45 5.32 8.43 2.98
N GLN A 46 4.74 8.52 4.18
CA GLN A 46 3.35 8.88 4.38
C GLN A 46 3.06 10.28 3.83
N ALA A 47 3.94 11.26 4.11
CA ALA A 47 3.85 12.59 3.53
C ALA A 47 3.91 12.55 2.00
N ALA A 48 4.91 11.87 1.43
CA ALA A 48 5.06 11.73 -0.03
C ALA A 48 3.87 11.03 -0.69
N TYR A 49 3.29 10.03 -0.02
CA TYR A 49 2.12 9.29 -0.48
C TYR A 49 0.85 10.17 -0.44
N THR A 50 0.63 10.94 0.63
CA THR A 50 -0.48 11.90 0.70
C THR A 50 -0.36 12.98 -0.38
N ASP A 51 0.82 13.57 -0.57
CA ASP A 51 1.07 14.56 -1.63
C ASP A 51 0.89 13.96 -3.03
N HIS A 52 1.22 12.67 -3.20
CA HIS A 52 0.96 11.94 -4.44
C HIS A 52 -0.54 11.73 -4.67
N LEU A 53 -1.29 11.25 -3.66
CA LEU A 53 -2.74 11.07 -3.76
C LEU A 53 -3.46 12.36 -4.13
N GLU A 54 -3.02 13.49 -3.58
CA GLU A 54 -3.58 14.80 -3.90
C GLU A 54 -3.33 15.17 -5.37
N ARG A 55 -2.12 14.93 -5.90
CA ARG A 55 -1.82 15.16 -7.32
C ARG A 55 -2.64 14.24 -8.24
N VAL A 56 -2.86 12.99 -7.85
CA VAL A 56 -3.73 12.06 -8.60
C VAL A 56 -5.17 12.55 -8.59
N ARG A 57 -5.68 12.99 -7.42
CA ARG A 57 -7.03 13.54 -7.26
C ARG A 57 -7.23 14.75 -8.15
N VAL A 58 -6.31 15.72 -8.11
CA VAL A 58 -6.35 16.91 -8.96
C VAL A 58 -6.36 16.55 -10.44
N LEU A 59 -5.51 15.59 -10.86
CA LEU A 59 -5.51 15.15 -12.26
C LEU A 59 -6.84 14.48 -12.63
N ALA A 60 -7.35 13.56 -11.81
CA ALA A 60 -8.62 12.86 -12.04
C ALA A 60 -9.79 13.85 -12.19
N GLU A 61 -9.89 14.81 -11.29
CA GLU A 61 -10.94 15.84 -11.33
C GLU A 61 -10.85 16.69 -12.59
N SER A 62 -9.63 17.04 -13.02
CA SER A 62 -9.42 17.83 -14.25
C SER A 62 -9.90 17.12 -15.53
N ILE A 63 -10.04 15.79 -15.48
CA ILE A 63 -10.54 14.95 -16.59
C ILE A 63 -11.95 14.40 -16.35
N GLY A 64 -12.65 14.93 -15.33
CA GLY A 64 -14.04 14.57 -15.03
C GLY A 64 -14.21 13.22 -14.32
N LEU A 65 -13.17 12.75 -13.63
CA LEU A 65 -13.11 11.49 -12.89
C LEU A 65 -12.82 11.72 -11.41
N GLU A 66 -12.90 10.64 -10.62
CA GLU A 66 -12.58 10.65 -9.20
C GLU A 66 -11.24 9.95 -8.92
N LEU A 67 -10.63 10.23 -7.76
CA LEU A 67 -9.43 9.51 -7.30
C LEU A 67 -9.64 7.98 -7.31
N THR A 68 -10.84 7.52 -6.97
CA THR A 68 -11.21 6.09 -6.92
C THR A 68 -11.21 5.42 -8.29
N ASP A 69 -11.22 6.20 -9.38
CA ASP A 69 -11.10 5.68 -10.74
C ASP A 69 -9.64 5.37 -11.12
N ALA A 70 -8.65 5.84 -10.36
CA ALA A 70 -7.25 5.54 -10.63
C ALA A 70 -6.96 4.04 -10.47
N TYR A 71 -6.44 3.41 -11.51
CA TYR A 71 -6.09 1.99 -11.49
C TYR A 71 -4.59 1.83 -11.19
N ILE A 72 -4.28 1.25 -10.03
CA ILE A 72 -2.90 1.02 -9.58
C ILE A 72 -2.53 -0.45 -9.77
N SER A 73 -1.33 -0.70 -10.28
CA SER A 73 -0.67 -2.00 -10.23
C SER A 73 0.44 -1.96 -9.18
N ILE A 74 0.48 -2.96 -8.32
CA ILE A 74 1.48 -3.10 -7.27
C ILE A 74 2.25 -4.40 -7.51
N PHE A 75 3.57 -4.29 -7.59
CA PHE A 75 4.45 -5.45 -7.66
C PHE A 75 5.75 -5.16 -6.90
N ALA A 76 5.97 -5.89 -5.80
CA ALA A 76 7.11 -5.72 -4.91
C ALA A 76 7.32 -4.24 -4.50
N LYS A 77 8.45 -3.64 -4.91
CA LYS A 77 8.82 -2.24 -4.64
C LYS A 77 8.24 -1.22 -5.62
N SER A 78 7.57 -1.69 -6.67
CA SER A 78 6.93 -0.83 -7.66
C SER A 78 5.44 -0.71 -7.40
N SER A 79 4.93 0.50 -7.50
CA SER A 79 3.51 0.80 -7.52
C SER A 79 3.29 1.84 -8.60
N THR A 80 2.43 1.54 -9.57
CA THR A 80 2.32 2.32 -10.80
C THR A 80 0.86 2.54 -11.16
N ILE A 81 0.49 3.78 -11.48
CA ILE A 81 -0.81 4.09 -12.06
C ILE A 81 -0.81 3.69 -13.53
N LEU A 82 -1.72 2.79 -13.91
CA LEU A 82 -1.84 2.28 -15.28
C LEU A 82 -2.84 3.06 -16.14
N GLY A 83 -3.59 3.98 -15.54
CA GLY A 83 -4.65 4.76 -16.17
C GLY A 83 -5.84 4.91 -15.23
N PHE A 84 -6.93 5.45 -15.77
CA PHE A 84 -8.18 5.59 -15.03
C PHE A 84 -9.25 4.65 -15.59
N ARG A 85 -10.15 4.19 -14.72
CA ARG A 85 -11.37 3.50 -15.10
C ARG A 85 -12.23 4.44 -15.96
N VAL A 86 -12.70 3.93 -17.08
CA VAL A 86 -13.60 4.69 -17.96
C VAL A 86 -15.02 4.53 -17.43
N PRO A 87 -15.71 5.62 -17.06
CA PRO A 87 -17.10 5.52 -16.62
C PRO A 87 -18.03 5.31 -17.82
N ALA A 88 -19.19 4.67 -17.60
CA ALA A 88 -20.17 4.40 -18.65
C ALA A 88 -20.62 5.66 -19.41
N ARG A 89 -20.64 6.81 -18.72
CA ARG A 89 -20.92 8.13 -19.31
C ARG A 89 -19.93 8.60 -20.37
N MET A 90 -18.71 8.06 -20.36
CA MET A 90 -17.66 8.36 -21.33
C MET A 90 -17.57 7.28 -22.42
N GLU A 91 -17.81 6.02 -22.08
CA GLU A 91 -17.66 4.91 -23.02
C GLU A 91 -18.88 4.71 -23.93
N TYR A 92 -20.09 4.79 -23.39
CA TYR A 92 -21.31 4.34 -24.08
C TYR A 92 -22.27 5.46 -24.47
N ARG A 93 -22.19 6.61 -23.80
CA ARG A 93 -23.08 7.76 -24.05
C ARG A 93 -22.61 8.55 -25.27
N ARG A 94 -23.54 9.23 -25.94
CA ARG A 94 -23.30 9.96 -27.19
C ARG A 94 -23.48 11.46 -26.98
N PRO A 95 -22.82 12.30 -27.80
CA PRO A 95 -23.11 13.73 -27.83
C PRO A 95 -24.62 13.99 -27.95
N GLY A 96 -25.18 14.75 -26.99
CA GLY A 96 -26.61 15.03 -26.88
C GLY A 96 -27.33 14.28 -25.75
N ASP A 97 -26.72 13.26 -25.14
CA ASP A 97 -27.21 12.67 -23.89
C ASP A 97 -26.88 13.61 -22.71
N PRO A 98 -27.81 13.91 -21.77
CA PRO A 98 -27.56 14.77 -20.61
C PRO A 98 -26.37 14.32 -19.75
N ASP A 99 -26.11 13.01 -19.72
CA ASP A 99 -25.04 12.44 -18.91
C ASP A 99 -23.77 12.19 -19.73
N TYR A 100 -23.65 12.66 -20.97
CA TYR A 100 -22.47 12.44 -21.81
C TYR A 100 -21.24 13.17 -21.28
N LEU A 101 -20.15 12.41 -21.05
CA LEU A 101 -18.84 12.95 -20.72
C LEU A 101 -17.87 12.69 -21.89
N PRO A 102 -17.43 13.70 -22.65
CA PRO A 102 -16.46 13.49 -23.72
C PRO A 102 -15.09 13.05 -23.17
N VAL A 103 -14.35 12.28 -23.96
CA VAL A 103 -12.93 12.01 -23.69
C VAL A 103 -12.18 13.34 -23.76
N PRO A 104 -11.43 13.73 -22.71
CA PRO A 104 -10.70 14.99 -22.70
C PRO A 104 -9.62 15.06 -23.77
N ASP A 105 -9.31 16.27 -24.23
CA ASP A 105 -8.25 16.48 -25.22
C ASP A 105 -6.90 15.94 -24.75
N GLY A 106 -6.20 15.24 -25.64
CA GLY A 106 -4.93 14.58 -25.32
C GLY A 106 -5.08 13.24 -24.61
N TRP A 107 -6.30 12.77 -24.33
CA TRP A 107 -6.58 11.44 -23.77
C TRP A 107 -7.22 10.50 -24.78
N ARG A 108 -7.19 9.21 -24.47
CA ARG A 108 -7.84 8.15 -25.24
C ARG A 108 -8.27 7.00 -24.34
N ILE A 109 -9.27 6.26 -24.78
CA ILE A 109 -9.58 4.94 -24.23
C ILE A 109 -8.65 3.93 -24.90
N ASP A 110 -7.83 3.24 -24.11
CA ASP A 110 -6.93 2.22 -24.59
C ASP A 110 -7.67 0.91 -24.87
N SER A 111 -7.68 0.46 -26.13
CA SER A 111 -8.45 -0.72 -26.55
C SER A 111 -7.97 -2.04 -25.97
N LYS A 112 -6.74 -2.13 -25.47
CA LYS A 112 -6.19 -3.35 -24.86
C LYS A 112 -6.57 -3.47 -23.39
N THR A 113 -6.51 -2.35 -22.67
CA THR A 113 -6.69 -2.32 -21.22
C THR A 113 -8.06 -1.81 -20.79
N GLY A 114 -8.82 -1.18 -21.70
CA GLY A 114 -10.09 -0.51 -21.40
C GLY A 114 -9.93 0.73 -20.50
N ARG A 115 -8.71 1.27 -20.35
CA ARG A 115 -8.40 2.38 -19.44
C ARG A 115 -8.30 3.70 -20.19
N LEU A 116 -8.66 4.78 -19.49
CA LEU A 116 -8.38 6.13 -19.94
C LEU A 116 -6.90 6.45 -19.68
N VAL A 117 -6.17 6.77 -20.75
CA VAL A 117 -4.74 7.08 -20.73
C VAL A 117 -4.43 8.24 -21.68
N PRO A 118 -3.32 8.97 -21.51
CA PRO A 118 -2.91 9.96 -22.49
C PRO A 118 -2.68 9.34 -23.87
N SER A 119 -3.06 10.06 -24.92
CA SER A 119 -2.74 9.70 -26.30
C SER A 119 -1.23 9.77 -26.53
N ARG A 120 -0.69 8.87 -27.34
CA ARG A 120 0.74 8.86 -27.72
C ARG A 120 0.93 8.62 -29.21
N ARG A 121 -0.13 8.82 -30.01
CA ARG A 121 -0.16 8.47 -31.43
C ARG A 121 0.78 9.35 -32.25
N THR A 122 0.74 10.66 -32.03
CA THR A 122 1.59 11.63 -32.72
C THR A 122 2.71 12.16 -31.80
N LYS A 123 3.67 12.90 -32.37
CA LYS A 123 4.69 13.61 -31.58
C LYS A 123 4.05 14.67 -30.68
N ALA A 124 3.09 15.43 -31.21
CA ALA A 124 2.35 16.43 -30.45
C ALA A 124 1.61 15.80 -29.25
N ASP A 125 1.02 14.61 -29.44
CA ASP A 125 0.37 13.90 -28.33
C ASP A 125 1.38 13.54 -27.24
N ARG A 126 2.56 13.01 -27.61
CA ARG A 126 3.60 12.61 -26.65
C ARG A 126 4.16 13.79 -25.86
N GLU A 127 4.19 14.97 -26.45
CA GLU A 127 4.69 16.20 -25.83
C GLU A 127 3.59 17.01 -25.13
N SER A 128 2.33 16.55 -25.21
CA SER A 128 1.16 17.19 -24.63
C SER A 128 1.22 17.27 -23.12
N GLN A 129 0.47 18.21 -22.56
CA GLN A 129 0.36 18.38 -21.11
C GLN A 129 -0.23 17.14 -20.43
N ALA A 130 -1.21 16.47 -21.06
CA ALA A 130 -1.78 15.21 -20.57
C ALA A 130 -0.73 14.12 -20.31
N ASN A 131 0.28 13.97 -21.19
CA ASN A 131 1.36 13.01 -20.95
C ASN A 131 2.28 13.44 -19.81
N LYS A 132 2.55 14.74 -19.66
CA LYS A 132 3.41 15.27 -18.59
C LYS A 132 2.73 15.12 -17.22
N ASP A 133 1.46 15.48 -17.13
CA ASP A 133 0.68 15.39 -15.89
C ASP A 133 0.52 13.92 -15.47
N PHE A 134 0.20 13.04 -16.41
CA PHE A 134 0.10 11.62 -16.11
C PHE A 134 1.45 11.00 -15.73
N ALA A 135 2.55 11.37 -16.42
CA ALA A 135 3.89 10.91 -16.08
C ALA A 135 4.29 11.35 -14.65
N ALA A 136 3.92 12.56 -14.24
CA ALA A 136 4.21 13.09 -12.91
C ALA A 136 3.53 12.33 -11.76
N ILE A 137 2.45 11.60 -12.05
CA ILE A 137 1.74 10.77 -11.06
C ILE A 137 1.94 9.26 -11.26
N THR A 138 2.65 8.85 -12.30
CA THR A 138 2.72 7.43 -12.70
C THR A 138 3.34 6.58 -11.59
N ASP A 139 4.43 7.05 -10.99
CA ASP A 139 5.15 6.33 -9.95
C ASP A 139 4.57 6.65 -8.57
N VAL A 140 3.96 5.65 -7.94
CA VAL A 140 3.34 5.77 -6.62
C VAL A 140 4.40 5.51 -5.54
N PRO A 141 4.55 6.42 -4.54
CA PRO A 141 5.45 6.17 -3.41
C PRO A 141 5.11 4.87 -2.68
N ASN A 142 6.06 3.95 -2.63
CA ASN A 142 5.92 2.65 -1.96
C ASN A 142 6.75 2.63 -0.69
N VAL A 143 6.13 2.29 0.44
CA VAL A 143 6.76 2.27 1.78
C VAL A 143 8.02 1.40 1.82
N ARG A 144 8.07 0.35 0.99
CA ARG A 144 9.20 -0.58 0.87
C ARG A 144 10.48 0.04 0.25
N ASN A 145 10.37 1.26 -0.28
CA ASN A 145 11.52 2.05 -0.74
C ASN A 145 12.06 2.99 0.35
N TYR A 146 11.35 3.14 1.47
CA TYR A 146 11.71 4.04 2.56
C TYR A 146 12.16 3.25 3.80
N VAL A 147 11.41 2.21 4.15
CA VAL A 147 11.64 1.37 5.32
C VAL A 147 12.52 0.18 4.95
N THR A 148 13.44 -0.20 5.85
CA THR A 148 14.45 -1.24 5.61
C THR A 148 14.47 -2.28 6.73
N GLY A 149 15.20 -3.39 6.54
CA GLY A 149 15.40 -4.42 7.58
C GLY A 149 14.36 -5.55 7.57
N LEU A 150 13.31 -5.43 6.76
CA LEU A 150 12.38 -6.52 6.46
C LEU A 150 12.35 -6.79 4.95
N PRO A 151 12.02 -8.03 4.52
CA PRO A 151 11.80 -8.33 3.11
C PRO A 151 10.55 -7.62 2.58
N ASP A 152 10.49 -7.38 1.26
CA ASP A 152 9.29 -6.82 0.63
C ASP A 152 8.08 -7.75 0.72
N SER A 153 8.39 -9.05 0.64
CA SER A 153 7.43 -10.14 0.64
C SER A 153 8.09 -11.44 1.09
N ILE A 154 7.30 -12.31 1.70
CA ILE A 154 7.67 -13.66 2.12
C ILE A 154 7.05 -14.65 1.15
N TYR A 155 7.89 -15.47 0.52
CA TYR A 155 7.45 -16.52 -0.39
C TYR A 155 7.35 -17.84 0.36
N LEU A 156 6.16 -18.44 0.42
CA LEU A 156 5.96 -19.78 0.98
C LEU A 156 5.62 -20.74 -0.14
N ASP A 157 6.35 -21.86 -0.22
CA ASP A 157 6.02 -22.96 -1.13
C ASP A 157 4.91 -23.83 -0.53
N ASP A 158 3.71 -23.25 -0.43
CA ASP A 158 2.59 -23.78 0.33
C ASP A 158 1.50 -24.46 -0.52
N ARG A 159 1.73 -24.68 -1.82
CA ARG A 159 0.79 -25.38 -2.72
C ARG A 159 1.52 -26.30 -3.71
N ASP A 160 0.84 -27.39 -4.07
CA ASP A 160 1.38 -28.47 -4.91
C ASP A 160 1.86 -28.03 -6.32
N CYS A 161 1.43 -26.87 -6.80
CA CYS A 161 1.77 -26.32 -8.13
C CYS A 161 2.43 -24.93 -8.08
N GLY A 162 2.97 -24.53 -6.91
CA GLY A 162 3.72 -23.29 -6.74
C GLY A 162 3.38 -22.54 -5.46
N GLY A 163 4.28 -21.67 -5.03
CA GLY A 163 4.15 -20.95 -3.77
C GLY A 163 3.34 -19.66 -3.83
N THR A 164 2.93 -19.19 -2.66
CA THR A 164 2.24 -17.92 -2.44
C THR A 164 3.23 -16.84 -1.97
N MET A 165 3.12 -15.64 -2.53
CA MET A 165 3.90 -14.48 -2.10
C MET A 165 3.05 -13.59 -1.19
N TYR A 166 3.45 -13.48 0.07
CA TYR A 166 2.79 -12.67 1.09
C TYR A 166 3.53 -11.36 1.27
N ALA A 167 2.87 -10.23 1.01
CA ALA A 167 3.49 -8.93 1.17
C ALA A 167 3.68 -8.57 2.66
N VAL A 168 4.83 -7.96 2.99
CA VAL A 168 5.03 -7.33 4.30
C VAL A 168 4.38 -5.94 4.25
N ASN A 169 3.47 -5.67 5.18
CA ASN A 169 2.74 -4.41 5.27
C ASN A 169 3.14 -3.67 6.54
N TYR A 170 3.05 -2.34 6.50
CA TYR A 170 3.57 -1.45 7.55
C TYR A 170 2.47 -0.52 8.05
N ARG A 171 2.48 -0.24 9.35
CA ARG A 171 1.54 0.66 10.02
C ARG A 171 2.25 1.43 11.11
N ARG A 172 1.92 2.71 11.24
CA ARG A 172 2.37 3.55 12.34
C ARG A 172 1.59 3.21 13.62
N GLY A 173 2.28 2.95 14.71
CA GLY A 173 1.73 2.95 16.07
C GLY A 173 1.82 4.35 16.70
N GLU A 174 1.67 4.47 18.02
CA GLU A 174 1.84 5.74 18.73
C GLU A 174 3.31 6.16 18.79
N SER A 175 4.16 5.27 19.32
CA SER A 175 5.62 5.50 19.46
C SER A 175 6.46 4.44 18.76
N CYS A 176 5.86 3.64 17.88
CA CYS A 176 6.55 2.61 17.11
C CYS A 176 6.09 2.56 15.65
N LEU A 177 6.85 1.83 14.85
CA LEU A 177 6.41 1.31 13.57
C LEU A 177 6.19 -0.20 13.70
N TRP A 178 5.09 -0.71 13.15
CA TRP A 178 4.81 -2.13 13.16
C TRP A 178 4.60 -2.67 11.75
N ALA A 179 5.05 -3.90 11.55
CA ALA A 179 4.94 -4.59 10.27
C ALA A 179 4.27 -5.95 10.46
N TYR A 180 3.61 -6.45 9.41
CA TYR A 180 2.91 -7.73 9.47
C TYR A 180 2.84 -8.42 8.10
N SER A 181 2.74 -9.74 8.12
CA SER A 181 2.63 -10.57 6.93
C SER A 181 1.71 -11.77 7.15
N GLY A 182 0.98 -12.17 6.11
CA GLY A 182 0.21 -13.41 6.08
C GLY A 182 1.06 -14.67 5.88
N GLY A 183 2.34 -14.50 5.51
CA GLY A 183 3.32 -15.58 5.40
C GLY A 183 4.36 -15.48 6.50
N ASP A 184 4.64 -16.60 7.18
CA ASP A 184 5.63 -16.72 8.24
C ASP A 184 6.98 -17.15 7.66
N PRO A 185 8.06 -16.35 7.82
CA PRO A 185 9.37 -16.68 7.24
C PRO A 185 9.94 -18.01 7.76
N ASP A 186 9.57 -18.44 8.98
CA ASP A 186 10.07 -19.70 9.56
C ASP A 186 9.50 -20.93 8.86
N ARG A 187 8.43 -20.75 8.06
CA ARG A 187 7.80 -21.82 7.28
C ARG A 187 8.43 -21.99 5.90
N GLN A 188 9.44 -21.19 5.54
CA GLN A 188 10.18 -21.37 4.30
C GLN A 188 11.06 -22.63 4.38
N SER A 189 10.85 -23.59 3.49
CA SER A 189 11.69 -24.78 3.38
C SER A 189 13.08 -24.42 2.84
N GLY A 190 14.12 -25.11 3.34
CA GLY A 190 15.52 -24.67 3.24
C GLY A 190 16.12 -24.56 1.84
N SER A 191 17.06 -23.60 1.70
CA SER A 191 17.89 -23.24 0.53
C SER A 191 17.25 -22.41 -0.59
N ASP A 192 16.05 -21.88 -0.39
CA ASP A 192 15.51 -20.90 -1.34
C ASP A 192 16.31 -19.59 -1.28
N ARG A 193 16.74 -19.10 -2.44
CA ARG A 193 17.41 -17.79 -2.61
C ARG A 193 16.47 -16.63 -2.26
N ARG A 194 15.17 -16.90 -2.12
CA ARG A 194 14.12 -15.97 -1.68
C ARG A 194 13.90 -16.00 -0.16
N GLN A 195 14.80 -16.62 0.61
CA GLN A 195 14.71 -16.59 2.06
C GLN A 195 14.61 -15.15 2.57
N ALA A 196 13.64 -14.93 3.43
CA ALA A 196 13.42 -13.66 4.10
C ALA A 196 14.63 -13.34 4.99
N VAL A 197 15.39 -12.31 4.63
CA VAL A 197 16.43 -11.76 5.51
C VAL A 197 15.78 -10.68 6.36
N ILE A 198 15.81 -10.88 7.68
CA ILE A 198 15.27 -9.97 8.68
C ILE A 198 16.43 -9.43 9.49
N ASP A 199 16.46 -8.11 9.66
CA ASP A 199 17.42 -7.44 10.53
C ASP A 199 16.85 -7.38 11.95
N ASP A 200 17.14 -8.42 12.74
CA ASP A 200 16.66 -8.56 14.13
C ASP A 200 17.27 -7.49 15.07
N SER A 201 18.25 -6.70 14.62
CA SER A 201 18.77 -5.56 15.38
C SER A 201 17.88 -4.32 15.27
N VAL A 202 17.01 -4.27 14.27
CA VAL A 202 16.07 -3.18 13.99
C VAL A 202 14.63 -3.62 14.25
N TRP A 203 14.28 -4.85 13.85
CA TRP A 203 12.92 -5.37 13.90
C TRP A 203 12.80 -6.50 14.91
N HIS A 204 11.84 -6.38 15.82
CA HIS A 204 11.61 -7.36 16.86
C HIS A 204 10.32 -8.12 16.58
N ARG A 205 10.45 -9.43 16.38
CA ARG A 205 9.29 -10.31 16.18
C ARG A 205 8.50 -10.43 17.47
N MET A 206 7.19 -10.32 17.36
CA MET A 206 6.27 -10.31 18.48
C MET A 206 5.41 -11.58 18.53
N LYS A 207 4.94 -11.96 19.72
CA LYS A 207 3.95 -13.05 19.87
C LYS A 207 2.60 -12.65 19.27
N LEU A 208 1.95 -13.54 18.54
CA LEU A 208 0.62 -13.27 17.96
C LEU A 208 -0.46 -13.08 19.03
N SER A 209 -0.33 -13.72 20.19
CA SER A 209 -1.25 -13.55 21.32
C SER A 209 -1.32 -12.11 21.81
N ILE A 210 -0.22 -11.35 21.72
CA ILE A 210 -0.18 -9.93 22.08
C ILE A 210 -1.01 -9.12 21.07
N LEU A 211 -0.84 -9.36 19.77
CA LEU A 211 -1.64 -8.66 18.75
C LEU A 211 -3.13 -9.01 18.87
N ALA A 212 -3.46 -10.27 19.12
CA ALA A 212 -4.84 -10.70 19.35
C ALA A 212 -5.47 -9.95 20.52
N ALA A 213 -4.78 -9.88 21.67
CA ALA A 213 -5.26 -9.13 22.84
C ALA A 213 -5.45 -7.64 22.52
N LEU A 214 -4.51 -6.99 21.83
CA LEU A 214 -4.65 -5.58 21.44
C LEU A 214 -5.86 -5.33 20.52
N MET A 215 -6.12 -6.24 19.58
CA MET A 215 -7.26 -6.15 18.67
C MET A 215 -8.60 -6.35 19.40
N GLU A 216 -8.66 -7.33 20.30
CA GLU A 216 -9.83 -7.61 21.16
C GLU A 216 -10.13 -6.42 22.08
N GLU A 217 -9.13 -5.90 22.79
CA GLU A 217 -9.29 -4.72 23.65
C GLU A 217 -9.82 -3.52 22.87
N LYS A 218 -9.34 -3.30 21.64
CA LYS A 218 -9.85 -2.22 20.78
C LYS A 218 -11.27 -2.49 20.31
N ALA A 219 -11.62 -3.73 19.98
CA ALA A 219 -12.98 -4.11 19.62
C ALA A 219 -13.94 -3.84 20.78
N ASP A 220 -13.57 -4.23 22.01
CA ASP A 220 -14.36 -4.00 23.21
C ASP A 220 -14.58 -2.50 23.48
N ARG A 221 -13.53 -1.67 23.35
CA ARG A 221 -13.66 -0.20 23.45
C ARG A 221 -14.62 0.36 22.40
N THR A 222 -14.46 -0.08 21.14
CA THR A 222 -15.31 0.35 20.02
C THR A 222 -16.78 -0.02 20.26
N GLU A 223 -17.05 -1.22 20.78
CA GLU A 223 -18.40 -1.70 21.09
C GLU A 223 -19.00 -1.00 22.30
N ALA A 224 -18.17 -0.58 23.25
CA ALA A 224 -18.57 0.26 24.38
C ALA A 224 -18.82 1.74 24.00
N GLY A 225 -18.52 2.16 22.76
CA GLY A 225 -18.67 3.54 22.30
C GLY A 225 -17.64 4.49 22.89
N VAL A 226 -16.47 3.97 23.28
CA VAL A 226 -15.33 4.70 23.85
C VAL A 226 -14.22 4.83 22.83
#